data_AF-A0AB74HT21-F1
#
_entry.id   AF-A0AB74HT21-F1
#
_cell.length_a   1.000
_cell.length_b   1.000
_cell.length_c   1.000
_cell.angle_alpha   90.00
_cell.angle_beta   90.00
_cell.angle_gamma   90.00
#
_symmetry.space_group_name_H-M   'P 1'
#
loop_
_entity.id
_entity.type
_entity.pdbx_description
1 polymer ?
#
loop_
_entity_poly.entity_id
_entity_poly.type
_entity_poly.pdbx_seq_one_letter_code
_entity_poly.pdbx_strand_id
1 'polypeptide(L)'
;MKTNKRCIVTLSVVYVIALIVNIIPSATFPDATIRPLHAAASVALLFCLLGTCLLRNQVAKLYITALLFASVTVFTLNSFETYMRDILLLDALFSIQYPLYILFVSPLFGLNFFLNVGAEYVSLITFFIAILLLIIHEVAITASRERL
;
A
#
# COMPACT_ATOMS: atom_id res chain seq x y z
N MET A 1 22.04 15.86 -1.66
CA MET A 1 21.34 15.80 -0.35
C MET A 1 19.99 16.54 -0.31
N LYS A 2 19.86 17.76 -0.86
CA LYS A 2 18.56 18.51 -0.89
C LYS A 2 17.44 17.79 -1.65
N THR A 3 17.75 17.13 -2.77
CA THR A 3 16.75 16.45 -3.62
C THR A 3 16.08 15.26 -2.90
N ASN A 4 16.85 14.41 -2.20
CA ASN A 4 16.29 13.28 -1.44
C ASN A 4 15.32 13.72 -0.33
N LYS A 5 15.63 14.82 0.37
CA LYS A 5 14.74 15.36 1.41
C LYS A 5 13.41 15.83 0.81
N ARG A 6 13.44 16.54 -0.31
CA ARG A 6 12.22 16.99 -1.01
C ARG A 6 11.37 15.81 -1.48
N CYS A 7 11.97 14.78 -2.05
CA CYS A 7 11.25 13.58 -2.50
C CYS A 7 10.53 12.85 -1.36
N ILE A 8 11.19 12.73 -0.19
CA ILE A 8 10.55 12.11 0.99
C ILE A 8 9.39 12.95 1.49
N VAL A 9 9.57 14.28 1.57
CA VAL A 9 8.47 15.18 1.98
C VAL A 9 7.29 15.07 1.01
N THR A 10 7.55 15.07 -0.30
CA THR A 10 6.49 14.87 -1.31
C THR A 10 5.80 13.53 -1.13
N LEU A 11 6.56 12.43 -0.96
CA LEU A 11 5.98 11.10 -0.73
C LEU A 11 5.11 11.08 0.53
N SER A 12 5.58 11.63 1.65
CA SER A 12 4.82 11.69 2.90
C SER A 12 3.54 12.51 2.76
N VAL A 13 3.58 13.66 2.09
CA VAL A 13 2.39 14.49 1.86
C VAL A 13 1.37 13.76 0.99
N VAL A 14 1.81 13.18 -0.13
CA VAL A 14 0.92 12.43 -1.04
C VAL A 14 0.35 11.20 -0.34
N TYR A 15 1.15 10.51 0.47
CA TYR A 15 0.69 9.39 1.30
C TYR A 15 -0.41 9.80 2.26
N VAL A 16 -0.23 10.88 3.03
CA VAL A 16 -1.24 11.35 3.99
C VAL A 16 -2.52 11.76 3.28
N ILE A 17 -2.42 12.44 2.13
CA ILE A 17 -3.58 12.79 1.31
C ILE A 17 -4.32 11.53 0.84
N ALA A 18 -3.59 10.55 0.29
CA ALA A 18 -4.17 9.30 -0.18
C ALA A 18 -4.83 8.52 0.96
N LEU A 19 -4.23 8.49 2.15
CA LEU A 19 -4.82 7.89 3.34
C LEU A 19 -6.13 8.59 3.72
N ILE A 20 -6.13 9.91 3.90
CA ILE A 20 -7.32 10.67 4.29
C ILE A 20 -8.45 10.48 3.28
N VAL A 21 -8.13 10.54 1.99
CA VAL A 21 -9.12 10.39 0.91
C VAL A 21 -9.70 8.97 0.88
N ASN A 22 -8.90 7.95 1.17
CA ASN A 22 -9.32 6.55 0.98
C ASN A 22 -9.73 5.81 2.27
N ILE A 23 -9.51 6.38 3.46
CA ILE A 23 -9.79 5.67 4.72
C ILE A 23 -11.26 5.29 4.87
N ILE A 24 -12.17 6.23 4.60
CA ILE A 24 -13.61 5.99 4.69
C ILE A 24 -14.05 4.92 3.67
N PRO A 25 -13.83 5.08 2.35
CA PRO A 25 -14.28 4.07 1.40
C PRO A 25 -13.60 2.71 1.64
N SER A 26 -12.36 2.66 2.14
CA SER A 26 -11.72 1.39 2.46
C SER A 26 -12.34 0.65 3.65
N ALA A 27 -12.88 1.38 4.63
CA ALA A 27 -13.46 0.79 5.83
C ALA A 27 -14.92 0.37 5.65
N THR A 28 -15.63 0.99 4.71
CA THR A 28 -17.07 0.80 4.52
C THR A 28 -17.43 0.23 3.15
N PHE A 29 -16.47 -0.27 2.37
CA PHE A 29 -16.77 -0.96 1.12
C PHE A 29 -17.42 -2.33 1.40
N PRO A 30 -18.45 -2.77 0.64
CA PRO A 30 -18.96 -2.21 -0.61
C PRO A 30 -20.01 -1.08 -0.48
N ASP A 31 -20.38 -0.69 0.74
CA ASP A 31 -21.44 0.29 0.97
C ASP A 31 -21.04 1.72 0.55
N ALA A 32 -19.75 2.06 0.64
CA ALA A 32 -19.23 3.34 0.15
C ALA A 32 -18.98 3.35 -1.36
N THR A 33 -19.46 4.40 -2.01
CA THR A 33 -19.19 4.65 -3.42
C THR A 33 -17.75 5.11 -3.65
N ILE A 34 -16.98 4.34 -4.41
CA ILE A 34 -15.64 4.75 -4.85
C ILE A 34 -15.78 5.72 -6.04
N ARG A 35 -15.41 6.98 -5.82
CA ARG A 35 -15.35 8.07 -6.80
C ARG A 35 -13.97 8.19 -7.47
N PRO A 36 -13.87 8.84 -8.65
CA PRO A 36 -12.59 9.06 -9.34
C PRO A 36 -11.52 9.77 -8.52
N LEU A 37 -11.90 10.60 -7.53
CA LEU A 37 -10.96 11.25 -6.62
C LEU A 37 -10.13 10.25 -5.81
N HIS A 38 -10.73 9.14 -5.37
CA HIS A 38 -10.04 8.07 -4.63
C HIS A 38 -9.00 7.40 -5.52
N ALA A 39 -9.39 7.04 -6.74
CA ALA A 39 -8.50 6.49 -7.75
C ALA A 39 -7.34 7.44 -8.05
N ALA A 40 -7.63 8.73 -8.28
CA ALA A 40 -6.59 9.74 -8.53
C ALA A 40 -5.59 9.85 -7.38
N ALA A 41 -6.05 9.80 -6.12
CA ALA A 41 -5.18 9.86 -4.95
C ALA A 41 -4.27 8.62 -4.84
N SER A 42 -4.81 7.42 -5.03
CA SER A 42 -4.00 6.19 -5.03
C SER A 42 -3.02 6.12 -6.19
N VAL A 43 -3.43 6.54 -7.40
CA VAL A 43 -2.56 6.60 -8.58
C VAL A 43 -1.43 7.62 -8.38
N ALA A 44 -1.72 8.79 -7.79
CA ALA A 44 -0.69 9.77 -7.46
C ALA A 44 0.34 9.21 -6.46
N LEU A 45 -0.11 8.45 -5.46
CA LEU A 45 0.77 7.75 -4.53
C LEU A 45 1.64 6.70 -5.24
N LEU A 46 1.07 5.90 -6.15
CA LEU A 46 1.84 4.94 -6.95
C LEU A 46 2.93 5.62 -7.78
N PHE A 47 2.61 6.73 -8.46
CA PHE A 47 3.61 7.48 -9.22
C PHE A 47 4.73 8.04 -8.33
N CYS A 48 4.39 8.52 -7.13
CA CYS A 48 5.40 8.97 -6.16
C CYS A 48 6.30 7.82 -5.72
N LEU A 49 5.74 6.66 -5.38
CA LEU A 49 6.50 5.47 -5.00
C LEU A 49 7.44 5.03 -6.13
N LEU A 50 6.92 4.93 -7.34
CA LEU A 50 7.71 4.58 -8.53
C LEU A 50 8.86 5.57 -8.75
N GLY A 51 8.58 6.88 -8.70
CA GLY A 51 9.60 7.92 -8.82
C GLY A 51 10.69 7.79 -7.75
N THR A 52 10.32 7.49 -6.50
CA THR A 52 11.30 7.28 -5.43
C THR A 52 12.11 6.00 -5.59
N CYS A 53 11.57 4.95 -6.22
CA CYS A 53 12.32 3.76 -6.60
C CYS A 53 13.40 4.07 -7.64
N LEU A 54 13.05 4.80 -8.69
CA LEU A 54 13.99 5.19 -9.75
C LEU A 54 15.09 6.11 -9.22
N LEU A 55 14.80 6.91 -8.19
CA LEU A 55 15.79 7.71 -7.47
C LEU A 55 16.63 6.92 -6.46
N ARG A 56 16.42 5.60 -6.34
CA ARG A 56 17.16 4.67 -5.49
C ARG A 56 17.12 5.07 -4.00
N ASN A 57 15.98 5.59 -3.55
CA ASN A 57 15.84 6.06 -2.17
C ASN A 57 15.62 4.88 -1.21
N GLN A 58 16.47 4.76 -0.18
CA GLN A 58 16.41 3.68 0.80
C GLN A 58 15.22 3.79 1.76
N VAL A 59 14.77 5.01 2.07
CA VAL A 59 13.58 5.22 2.91
C VAL A 59 12.32 4.77 2.16
N ALA A 60 12.27 5.02 0.86
CA ALA A 60 11.18 4.51 0.02
C ALA A 60 11.18 2.98 -0.05
N LYS A 61 12.35 2.35 -0.16
CA LYS A 61 12.48 0.89 -0.09
C LYS A 61 11.90 0.35 1.22
N LEU A 62 12.26 0.94 2.36
CA LEU A 62 11.72 0.54 3.66
C LEU A 62 10.18 0.65 3.70
N TYR A 63 9.63 1.75 3.20
CA TYR A 63 8.18 1.94 3.11
C TYR A 63 7.52 0.85 2.23
N ILE A 64 8.11 0.54 1.06
CA ILE A 64 7.57 -0.48 0.15
C ILE A 64 7.69 -1.88 0.76
N THR A 65 8.76 -2.18 1.48
CA THR A 65 8.91 -3.44 2.23
C THR A 65 7.85 -3.56 3.32
N ALA A 66 7.57 -2.47 4.06
CA ALA A 66 6.50 -2.45 5.05
C ALA A 66 5.13 -2.64 4.40
N LEU A 67 4.88 -1.99 3.25
CA LEU A 67 3.67 -2.20 2.44
C LEU A 67 3.51 -3.66 2.02
N LEU A 68 4.59 -4.30 1.53
CA LEU A 68 4.59 -5.71 1.12
C LEU A 68 4.19 -6.61 2.30
N PHE A 69 4.87 -6.43 3.44
CA PHE A 69 4.62 -7.23 4.65
C PHE A 69 3.19 -7.04 5.17
N ALA A 70 2.75 -5.79 5.31
CA ALA A 70 1.40 -5.48 5.73
C ALA A 70 0.35 -6.09 4.79
N SER A 71 0.55 -6.00 3.48
CA SER A 71 -0.37 -6.50 2.47
C SER A 71 -0.55 -8.02 2.53
N VAL A 72 0.54 -8.79 2.67
CA VAL A 72 0.43 -10.25 2.81
C VAL A 72 -0.16 -10.65 4.15
N THR A 73 0.20 -9.97 5.25
CA THR A 73 -0.37 -10.23 6.57
C THR A 73 -1.87 -9.99 6.58
N VAL A 74 -2.33 -8.84 6.09
CA VAL A 74 -3.76 -8.50 6.00
C VAL A 74 -4.53 -9.52 5.17
N PHE A 75 -4.04 -9.86 3.97
CA PHE A 75 -4.72 -10.85 3.13
C PHE A 75 -4.83 -12.20 3.84
N THR A 76 -3.75 -12.64 4.47
CA THR A 76 -3.68 -13.93 5.17
C THR A 76 -4.64 -13.95 6.36
N LEU A 77 -4.58 -12.95 7.23
CA LEU A 77 -5.41 -12.90 8.43
C LEU A 77 -6.89 -12.75 8.10
N ASN A 78 -7.25 -11.94 7.10
CA ASN A 78 -8.64 -11.79 6.67
C ASN A 78 -9.20 -13.11 6.10
N SER A 79 -8.36 -13.82 5.33
CA SER A 79 -8.71 -15.15 4.82
C SER A 79 -8.98 -16.14 5.96
N PHE A 80 -8.19 -16.14 7.03
CA PHE A 80 -8.39 -17.03 8.18
C PHE A 80 -9.55 -16.61 9.10
N GLU A 81 -9.73 -15.31 9.35
CA GLU A 81 -10.81 -14.75 10.17
C GLU A 81 -12.19 -15.16 9.64
N THR A 82 -12.33 -15.22 8.32
CA THR A 82 -13.56 -15.68 7.66
C THR A 82 -13.94 -17.13 8.04
N TYR A 83 -12.97 -17.99 8.35
CA TYR A 83 -13.21 -19.40 8.71
C TYR A 83 -13.24 -19.68 10.21
N MET A 84 -12.69 -18.80 11.05
CA MET A 84 -12.38 -19.08 12.47
C MET A 84 -13.11 -18.15 13.45
N ARG A 85 -14.18 -17.51 12.98
CA ARG A 85 -14.90 -16.39 13.61
C ARG A 85 -15.46 -16.62 15.01
N ASP A 86 -15.55 -17.86 15.47
CA ASP A 86 -16.19 -18.21 16.75
C ASP A 86 -15.20 -18.35 17.92
N ILE A 87 -13.90 -18.12 17.70
CA ILE A 87 -12.85 -18.30 18.72
C ILE A 87 -12.32 -16.93 19.17
N LEU A 88 -12.73 -16.51 20.37
CA LEU A 88 -12.44 -15.19 20.94
C LEU A 88 -10.94 -14.85 21.05
N LEU A 89 -10.07 -15.84 21.29
CA LEU A 89 -8.61 -15.64 21.30
C LEU A 89 -8.05 -15.34 19.90
N LEU A 90 -8.65 -15.95 18.86
CA LEU A 90 -8.24 -15.76 17.47
C LEU A 90 -8.68 -14.39 16.94
N ASP A 91 -9.82 -13.86 17.39
CA ASP A 91 -10.27 -12.51 17.03
C ASP A 91 -9.27 -11.42 17.44
N ALA A 92 -8.70 -11.53 18.65
CA ALA A 92 -7.68 -10.61 19.12
C ALA A 92 -6.40 -10.69 18.27
N LEU A 93 -6.01 -11.90 17.86
CA LEU A 93 -4.85 -12.11 16.98
C LEU A 93 -5.10 -11.56 15.58
N PHE A 94 -6.29 -11.76 15.00
CA PHE A 94 -6.63 -11.26 13.67
C PHE A 94 -6.78 -9.74 13.65
N SER A 95 -7.17 -9.13 14.77
CA SER A 95 -7.31 -7.68 14.86
C SER A 95 -6.03 -6.88 14.58
N ILE A 96 -4.85 -7.50 14.67
CA ILE A 96 -3.57 -6.85 14.28
C ILE A 96 -3.54 -6.45 12.79
N GLN A 97 -4.38 -7.07 11.96
CA GLN A 97 -4.49 -6.70 10.56
C GLN A 97 -5.09 -5.31 10.34
N TYR A 98 -5.99 -4.84 11.22
CA TYR A 98 -6.72 -3.59 10.98
C TYR A 98 -5.80 -2.35 10.97
N PRO A 99 -4.86 -2.18 11.93
CA PRO A 99 -3.87 -1.11 11.84
C PRO A 99 -2.99 -1.22 10.59
N LEU A 100 -2.58 -2.43 10.20
CA LEU A 100 -1.76 -2.64 9.01
C LEU A 100 -2.53 -2.29 7.72
N TYR A 101 -3.81 -2.68 7.66
CA TYR A 101 -4.70 -2.35 6.55
C TYR A 101 -4.86 -0.84 6.42
N ILE A 102 -5.19 -0.15 7.51
CA ILE A 102 -5.38 1.31 7.51
C ILE A 102 -4.09 2.02 7.08
N LEU A 103 -2.93 1.61 7.58
CA LEU A 103 -1.69 2.32 7.29
C LEU A 103 -1.14 2.02 5.89
N PHE A 104 -1.27 0.80 5.38
CA PHE A 104 -0.55 0.39 4.17
C PHE A 104 -1.45 0.07 2.99
N VAL A 105 -2.61 -0.54 3.22
CA VAL A 105 -3.52 -0.95 2.14
C VAL A 105 -4.49 0.17 1.77
N SER A 106 -5.10 0.81 2.78
CA SER A 106 -6.10 1.86 2.63
C SER A 106 -5.66 3.03 1.72
N PRO A 107 -4.42 3.56 1.80
CA PRO A 107 -3.97 4.64 0.90
C PRO A 107 -4.04 4.26 -0.60
N LEU A 108 -3.90 2.97 -0.92
CA LEU A 108 -3.99 2.43 -2.28
C LEU A 108 -5.39 1.89 -2.62
N PHE A 109 -6.35 1.96 -1.69
CA PHE A 109 -7.70 1.42 -1.88
C PHE A 109 -8.47 2.07 -3.04
N GLY A 110 -8.14 3.31 -3.40
CA GLY A 110 -8.76 3.98 -4.56
C GLY A 110 -8.55 3.25 -5.89
N LEU A 111 -7.54 2.37 -6.00
CA LEU A 111 -7.38 1.48 -7.17
C LEU A 111 -8.56 0.53 -7.34
N ASN A 112 -9.29 0.25 -6.26
CA ASN A 112 -10.49 -0.57 -6.28
C ASN A 112 -11.63 0.05 -7.09
N PHE A 113 -11.53 1.33 -7.48
CA PHE A 113 -12.38 1.95 -8.49
C PHE A 113 -12.41 1.16 -9.82
N PHE A 114 -11.29 0.56 -10.21
CA PHE A 114 -11.16 -0.18 -11.47
C PHE A 114 -11.47 -1.67 -11.35
N LEU A 115 -11.43 -2.19 -10.13
CA LEU A 115 -11.40 -3.64 -9.86
C LEU A 115 -12.70 -4.12 -9.22
N ASN A 116 -13.29 -3.30 -8.35
CA ASN A 116 -14.52 -3.56 -7.64
C ASN A 116 -14.51 -4.92 -6.88
N VAL A 117 -13.45 -5.15 -6.10
CA VAL A 117 -13.22 -6.37 -5.32
C VAL A 117 -13.22 -6.10 -3.81
N GLY A 118 -13.31 -7.17 -3.00
CA GLY A 118 -13.21 -7.09 -1.54
C GLY A 118 -11.86 -6.57 -1.04
N ALA A 119 -11.82 -6.11 0.20
CA ALA A 119 -10.64 -5.51 0.83
C ALA A 119 -9.44 -6.48 0.90
N GLU A 120 -9.71 -7.77 1.07
CA GLU A 120 -8.76 -8.86 1.02
C GLU A 120 -8.04 -8.91 -0.34
N TYR A 121 -8.78 -8.81 -1.45
CA TYR A 121 -8.21 -8.82 -2.79
C TYR A 121 -7.47 -7.52 -3.11
N VAL A 122 -7.93 -6.38 -2.58
CA VAL A 122 -7.16 -5.13 -2.67
C VAL A 122 -5.81 -5.29 -1.97
N SER A 123 -5.78 -5.92 -0.79
CA SER A 123 -4.54 -6.22 -0.07
C SER A 123 -3.62 -7.15 -0.89
N LEU A 124 -4.17 -8.15 -1.57
CA LEU A 124 -3.38 -9.01 -2.44
C LEU A 124 -2.81 -8.25 -3.65
N ILE A 125 -3.55 -7.30 -4.20
CA ILE A 125 -3.09 -6.46 -5.32
C ILE A 125 -2.00 -5.50 -4.84
N THR A 126 -2.14 -4.88 -3.67
CA THR A 126 -1.08 -4.04 -3.10
C THR A 126 0.19 -4.82 -2.81
N PHE A 127 0.08 -6.11 -2.44
CA PHE A 127 1.22 -7.01 -2.31
C PHE A 127 1.99 -7.17 -3.63
N PHE A 128 1.30 -7.49 -4.74
CA PHE A 128 1.94 -7.62 -6.05
C PHE A 128 2.54 -6.30 -6.55
N ILE A 129 1.86 -5.18 -6.31
CA ILE A 129 2.39 -3.84 -6.59
C ILE A 129 3.69 -3.61 -5.81
N ALA A 130 3.73 -3.95 -4.53
CA ALA A 130 4.92 -3.77 -3.70
C ALA A 130 6.10 -4.64 -4.18
N ILE A 131 5.83 -5.90 -4.59
CA ILE A 131 6.86 -6.75 -5.23
C ILE A 131 7.42 -6.07 -6.48
N LEU A 132 6.54 -5.61 -7.37
CA LEU A 132 6.97 -4.97 -8.61
C LEU A 132 7.83 -3.73 -8.33
N LEU A 133 7.41 -2.89 -7.38
CA LEU A 133 8.16 -1.69 -6.98
C LEU A 133 9.53 -2.02 -6.37
N LEU A 134 9.65 -3.10 -5.59
CA LEU A 134 10.94 -3.56 -5.06
C LEU A 134 11.86 -4.07 -6.17
N ILE A 135 11.34 -4.86 -7.12
CA ILE A 135 12.12 -5.33 -8.28
C ILE A 135 12.65 -4.13 -9.07
N ILE A 136 11.79 -3.14 -9.36
CA ILE A 136 12.19 -1.91 -10.06
C ILE A 136 13.29 -1.17 -9.30
N HIS A 137 13.19 -1.09 -7.97
CA HIS A 137 14.21 -0.45 -7.12
C HIS A 137 15.56 -1.16 -7.22
N GLU A 138 15.59 -2.49 -7.10
CA GLU A 138 16.83 -3.28 -7.18
C GLU A 138 17.48 -3.23 -8.57
N VAL A 139 16.67 -3.27 -9.64
CA VAL A 139 17.15 -3.10 -11.01
C VAL A 139 17.75 -1.70 -11.20
N ALA A 140 17.10 -0.66 -10.68
CA ALA A 140 17.61 0.71 -10.76
C ALA A 140 18.94 0.90 -10.02
N ILE A 141 19.14 0.22 -8.89
CA ILE A 141 20.42 0.20 -8.17
C ILE A 141 21.49 -0.49 -9.03
N THR A 142 21.22 -1.70 -9.50
CA THR A 142 22.19 -2.54 -10.23
C THR A 142 22.64 -1.86 -11.52
N ALA A 143 21.69 -1.37 -12.33
CA ALA A 143 21.99 -0.69 -13.59
C ALA A 143 22.81 0.60 -13.41
N SER A 144 22.78 1.21 -12.21
CA SER A 144 23.61 2.38 -11.91
C SER A 144 25.03 2.02 -11.48
N ARG A 145 25.24 0.82 -10.97
CA ARG A 145 26.55 0.30 -10.55
C ARG A 145 27.38 -0.14 -11.75
N GLU A 146 26.75 -0.64 -12.81
CA GLU A 146 27.40 -1.04 -14.07
C GLU A 146 27.87 0.14 -14.93
N ARG A 147 27.41 1.37 -14.64
CA ARG A 147 27.78 2.60 -15.37
C ARG A 147 28.94 3.38 -14.73
N LEU A 148 29.47 2.91 -13.60
CA LEU A 148 30.60 3.49 -12.86
C LEU A 148 31.83 2.60 -13.03
#